data_AF-A0A8D0GI33-F1
#
_entry.id   AF-A0A8D0GI33-F1
#
_cell.length_a   1.000
_cell.length_b   1.000
_cell.length_c   1.000
_cell.angle_alpha   90.00
_cell.angle_beta   90.00
_cell.angle_gamma   90.00
#
_symmetry.space_group_name_H-M   'P 1'
#
loop_
_entity.id
_entity.type
_entity.pdbx_description
1 polymer ?
#
loop_
_entity_poly.entity_id
_entity_poly.type
_entity_poly.pdbx_seq_one_letter_code
_entity_poly.pdbx_strand_id
1 'polypeptide(L)'
;RGPCAGSEVSHSLSVPAQKGPGAESQGSDPGPPVKAIVLSVVFLLIFLVGSLGNALVLTILQRYHHSRTTTEHFLFHLALANLLLLFILPFGVTESLLGWILGNFLCKILSAVQKINFYCSSLLLGCISVDRYLAVVYAVHTYRKRRAQSVHLTCAAVWFFSLLLTVPDLIFTEVWNDSSNRSVCHFQKVGIHGNNMWLATRFLYHIVGFFLPLLVMCCCYTAIVRTLCQSLRLQRRKAVKVAIMVTGVFFLCWSPYHVAIFLDTMAKLEAFVKDCTMDSQLSTTIMVTEVIGYTHCCLNPILYAFVGVKFRNDLCRILRDLGCLSQATLQEILGVYRRGSGGESETNTSISTF
;
A
#
# COMPACT_ATOMS: atom_id res chain seq x y z
N ARG A 1 3.38 38.75 -7.56
CA ARG A 1 3.16 37.29 -7.64
C ARG A 1 1.96 37.11 -8.55
N GLY A 2 2.20 36.69 -9.79
CA GLY A 2 1.14 36.53 -10.80
C GLY A 2 0.62 35.09 -10.83
N PRO A 3 -0.58 34.87 -11.37
CA PRO A 3 -1.12 33.53 -11.57
C PRO A 3 -0.20 32.73 -12.51
N CYS A 4 0.01 31.46 -12.20
CA CYS A 4 0.76 30.58 -13.07
C CYS A 4 -0.05 30.31 -14.33
N ALA A 5 0.44 30.74 -15.49
CA ALA A 5 -0.17 30.39 -16.77
C ALA A 5 -0.14 28.86 -16.92
N GLY A 6 -1.31 28.25 -16.88
CA GLY A 6 -1.47 26.85 -17.25
C GLY A 6 -1.02 26.66 -18.69
N SER A 7 -0.46 25.49 -18.99
CA SER A 7 -0.34 25.01 -20.36
C SER A 7 -1.74 24.76 -20.94
N GLU A 8 -2.45 25.83 -21.27
CA GLU A 8 -3.58 25.79 -22.18
C GLU A 8 -3.00 25.62 -23.59
N VAL A 9 -3.13 24.42 -24.13
CA VAL A 9 -2.94 24.17 -25.56
C VAL A 9 -4.14 24.80 -26.28
N SER A 10 -4.06 26.09 -26.54
CA SER A 10 -4.95 26.79 -27.46
C SER A 10 -4.51 26.46 -28.88
N HIS A 11 -5.30 25.65 -29.59
CA HIS A 11 -5.15 25.47 -31.04
C HIS A 11 -5.46 26.80 -31.75
N SER A 12 -4.45 27.43 -32.33
CA SER A 12 -4.63 28.39 -33.42
C SER A 12 -3.71 28.01 -34.57
N LEU A 13 -4.32 27.69 -35.71
CA LEU A 13 -3.67 27.45 -37.00
C LEU A 13 -2.73 28.61 -37.35
N SER A 14 -1.45 28.32 -37.62
CA SER A 14 -0.65 29.12 -38.54
C SER A 14 0.58 28.35 -39.05
N VAL A 15 0.81 28.54 -40.35
CA VAL A 15 1.73 27.90 -41.31
C VAL A 15 3.22 28.06 -40.93
N PRO A 16 4.14 27.13 -41.32
CA PRO A 16 5.51 27.14 -40.82
C PRO A 16 6.40 28.19 -41.51
N ALA A 17 7.14 28.96 -40.73
CA ALA A 17 8.22 29.81 -41.23
C ALA A 17 9.58 29.14 -40.95
N GLN A 18 10.34 28.87 -42.02
CA GLN A 18 11.73 28.42 -42.01
C GLN A 18 12.63 29.33 -41.17
N LYS A 19 13.58 28.75 -40.42
CA LYS A 19 14.73 29.48 -39.88
C LYS A 19 16.01 28.65 -40.10
N GLY A 20 16.97 29.27 -40.78
CA GLY A 20 18.28 28.72 -41.13
C GLY A 20 19.27 28.60 -39.96
N PRO A 21 20.50 28.13 -40.23
CA PRO A 21 21.31 27.34 -39.28
C PRO A 21 22.34 28.16 -38.50
N GLY A 22 22.72 27.65 -37.31
CA GLY A 22 24.00 27.93 -36.68
C GLY A 22 23.94 28.54 -35.28
N ALA A 23 24.12 27.69 -34.26
CA ALA A 23 24.94 27.93 -33.07
C ALA A 23 24.87 26.69 -32.17
N GLU A 24 25.82 25.77 -32.35
CA GLU A 24 26.14 24.75 -31.35
C GLU A 24 26.57 25.45 -30.05
N SER A 25 25.93 25.14 -28.93
CA SER A 25 26.50 25.37 -27.61
C SER A 25 26.59 24.02 -26.91
N GLN A 26 27.82 23.51 -26.84
CA GLN A 26 28.20 22.46 -25.89
C GLN A 26 27.87 22.94 -24.48
N GLY A 27 26.89 22.31 -23.85
CA GLY A 27 26.54 22.49 -22.45
C GLY A 27 26.70 21.17 -21.73
N SER A 28 27.74 21.07 -20.92
CA SER A 28 27.98 20.02 -19.92
C SER A 28 26.69 19.57 -19.24
N ASP A 29 26.42 18.26 -19.33
CA ASP A 29 25.26 17.59 -18.74
C ASP A 29 25.25 17.85 -17.21
N PRO A 30 24.26 18.58 -16.66
CA PRO A 30 24.12 18.65 -15.22
C PRO A 30 23.70 17.26 -14.77
N GLY A 31 24.54 16.60 -13.96
CA GLY A 31 24.22 15.30 -13.37
C GLY A 31 22.81 15.28 -12.74
N PRO A 32 22.20 14.10 -12.56
CA PRO A 32 20.81 13.98 -12.19
C PRO A 32 20.49 14.83 -10.94
N PRO A 33 19.37 15.57 -10.93
CA PRO A 33 19.06 16.49 -9.84
C PRO A 33 19.03 15.72 -8.51
N VAL A 34 19.55 16.31 -7.43
CA VAL A 34 19.64 15.68 -6.09
C VAL A 34 18.33 15.00 -5.67
N LYS A 35 17.19 15.61 -6.01
CA LYS A 35 15.84 15.06 -5.79
C LYS A 35 15.65 13.67 -6.43
N ALA A 36 16.10 13.49 -7.67
CA ALA A 36 16.00 12.21 -8.39
C ALA A 36 16.87 11.14 -7.70
N ILE A 37 18.10 11.46 -7.33
CA ILE A 37 19.01 10.53 -6.64
C ILE A 37 18.41 10.06 -5.32
N VAL A 38 17.92 10.99 -4.50
CA VAL A 38 17.29 10.67 -3.21
C VAL A 38 16.06 9.78 -3.42
N LEU A 39 15.19 10.12 -4.38
CA LEU A 39 14.00 9.33 -4.70
C LEU A 39 14.37 7.90 -5.16
N SER A 40 15.36 7.76 -6.03
CA SER A 40 15.86 6.47 -6.50
C SER A 40 16.38 5.60 -5.35
N VAL A 41 17.17 6.17 -4.44
CA VAL A 41 17.67 5.45 -3.25
C VAL A 41 16.50 4.98 -2.38
N VAL A 42 15.52 5.84 -2.14
CA VAL A 42 14.34 5.47 -1.33
C VAL A 42 13.52 4.36 -2.00
N PHE A 43 13.27 4.43 -3.30
CA PHE A 43 12.58 3.36 -4.03
C PHE A 43 13.32 2.02 -3.97
N LEU A 44 14.65 2.03 -4.12
CA LEU A 44 15.46 0.81 -3.98
C LEU A 44 15.41 0.23 -2.56
N LEU A 45 15.47 1.08 -1.53
CA LEU A 45 15.34 0.64 -0.14
C LEU A 45 13.97 0.01 0.13
N ILE A 46 12.89 0.66 -0.31
CA ILE A 46 11.52 0.13 -0.17
C ILE A 46 11.40 -1.20 -0.93
N PHE A 47 11.92 -1.28 -2.16
CA PHE A 47 11.95 -2.51 -2.93
C PHE A 47 12.66 -3.64 -2.20
N LEU A 48 13.88 -3.43 -1.72
CA LEU A 48 14.68 -4.48 -1.05
C LEU A 48 14.04 -4.96 0.25
N VAL A 49 13.70 -4.02 1.15
CA VAL A 49 13.12 -4.35 2.46
C VAL A 49 11.72 -4.94 2.29
N GLY A 50 10.91 -4.33 1.43
CA GLY A 50 9.55 -4.76 1.17
C GLY A 50 9.48 -6.12 0.49
N SER A 51 10.32 -6.36 -0.52
CA SER A 51 10.30 -7.63 -1.26
C SER A 51 10.75 -8.79 -0.39
N LEU A 52 11.84 -8.62 0.36
CA LEU A 52 12.31 -9.61 1.32
C LEU A 52 11.24 -9.93 2.38
N GLY A 53 10.64 -8.90 2.97
CA GLY A 53 9.62 -9.06 4.01
C GLY A 53 8.34 -9.75 3.49
N ASN A 54 7.80 -9.31 2.35
CA ASN A 54 6.56 -9.88 1.81
C ASN A 54 6.79 -11.27 1.19
N ALA A 55 7.96 -11.53 0.59
CA ALA A 55 8.34 -12.87 0.15
C ALA A 55 8.42 -13.83 1.34
N LEU A 56 9.04 -13.42 2.44
CA LEU A 56 9.10 -14.22 3.67
C LEU A 56 7.70 -14.54 4.21
N VAL A 57 6.80 -13.55 4.22
CA VAL A 57 5.39 -13.76 4.60
C VAL A 57 4.73 -14.80 3.70
N LEU A 58 4.88 -14.70 2.38
CA LEU A 58 4.34 -15.69 1.45
C LEU A 58 4.92 -17.08 1.69
N THR A 59 6.24 -17.20 1.88
CA THR A 59 6.92 -18.49 2.14
C THR A 59 6.38 -19.15 3.41
N ILE A 60 6.25 -18.40 4.51
CA ILE A 60 5.68 -18.91 5.78
C ILE A 60 4.25 -19.40 5.55
N LEU A 61 3.42 -18.55 4.94
CA LEU A 61 2.02 -18.91 4.70
C LEU A 61 1.91 -20.12 3.78
N GLN A 62 2.76 -20.25 2.75
CA GLN A 62 2.74 -21.36 1.80
C GLN A 62 3.19 -22.67 2.45
N ARG A 63 4.24 -22.63 3.28
CA ARG A 63 4.72 -23.79 4.02
C ARG A 63 3.65 -24.39 4.95
N TYR A 64 2.83 -23.54 5.57
CA TYR A 64 1.77 -23.95 6.49
C TYR A 64 0.36 -23.86 5.88
N HIS A 65 0.23 -24.05 4.56
CA HIS A 65 -1.05 -23.88 3.84
C HIS A 65 -2.21 -24.68 4.45
N HIS A 66 -1.97 -25.92 4.87
CA HIS A 66 -3.00 -26.83 5.39
C HIS A 66 -3.62 -26.39 6.73
N SER A 67 -2.97 -25.46 7.45
CA SER A 67 -3.44 -24.94 8.74
C SER A 67 -3.77 -23.45 8.69
N ARG A 68 -3.95 -22.88 7.49
CA ARG A 68 -4.27 -21.46 7.32
C ARG A 68 -5.64 -21.14 7.89
N THR A 69 -5.65 -20.17 8.78
CA THR A 69 -6.83 -19.46 9.24
C THR A 69 -7.38 -18.56 8.12
N THR A 70 -8.62 -18.10 8.28
CA THR A 70 -9.22 -17.14 7.35
C THR A 70 -8.36 -15.88 7.18
N THR A 71 -7.88 -15.29 8.28
CA THR A 71 -7.04 -14.08 8.22
C THR A 71 -5.75 -14.31 7.45
N GLU A 72 -5.16 -15.51 7.56
CA GLU A 72 -3.94 -15.86 6.85
C GLU A 72 -4.14 -15.92 5.32
N HIS A 73 -5.36 -16.19 4.84
CA HIS A 73 -5.68 -16.07 3.41
C HIS A 73 -5.72 -14.60 2.96
N PHE A 74 -6.32 -13.70 3.75
CA PHE A 74 -6.28 -12.26 3.43
C PHE A 74 -4.85 -11.72 3.48
N LEU A 75 -4.05 -12.14 4.46
CA LEU A 75 -2.62 -11.77 4.55
C LEU A 75 -1.82 -12.29 3.35
N PHE A 76 -2.15 -13.47 2.82
CA PHE A 76 -1.52 -14.00 1.61
C PHE A 76 -1.80 -13.10 0.40
N HIS A 77 -3.07 -12.73 0.15
CA HIS A 77 -3.41 -11.84 -0.96
C HIS A 77 -2.85 -10.42 -0.77
N LEU A 78 -2.75 -9.94 0.48
CA LEU A 78 -2.14 -8.66 0.81
C LEU A 78 -0.64 -8.67 0.49
N ALA A 79 0.08 -9.72 0.89
CA ALA A 79 1.50 -9.88 0.58
C ALA A 79 1.75 -10.03 -0.93
N LEU A 80 0.86 -10.72 -1.64
CA LEU A 80 0.91 -10.82 -3.11
C LEU A 80 0.72 -9.46 -3.77
N ALA A 81 -0.29 -8.68 -3.37
CA ALA A 81 -0.52 -7.34 -3.89
C ALA A 81 0.67 -6.40 -3.60
N ASN A 82 1.26 -6.49 -2.41
CA ASN A 82 2.45 -5.70 -2.04
C ASN A 82 3.65 -6.04 -2.92
N LEU A 83 3.92 -7.33 -3.17
CA LEU A 83 5.01 -7.74 -4.05
C LEU A 83 4.83 -7.20 -5.47
N LEU A 84 3.61 -7.25 -6.01
CA LEU A 84 3.33 -6.66 -7.32
C LEU A 84 3.70 -5.18 -7.38
N LEU A 85 3.33 -4.38 -6.36
CA LEU A 85 3.75 -2.97 -6.29
C LEU A 85 5.28 -2.82 -6.13
N LEU A 86 5.89 -3.63 -5.28
CA LEU A 86 7.33 -3.54 -5.01
C LEU A 86 8.16 -3.79 -6.26
N PHE A 87 7.76 -4.74 -7.11
CA PHE A 87 8.42 -4.99 -8.40
C PHE A 87 8.28 -3.84 -9.40
N ILE A 88 7.39 -2.88 -9.16
CA ILE A 88 7.21 -1.70 -10.00
C ILE A 88 8.17 -0.57 -9.62
N LEU A 89 8.57 -0.49 -8.35
CA LEU A 89 9.43 0.59 -7.85
C LEU A 89 10.76 0.75 -8.61
N PRO A 90 11.45 -0.32 -9.07
CA PRO A 90 12.62 -0.18 -9.93
C PRO A 90 12.35 0.57 -11.25
N PHE A 91 11.15 0.47 -11.81
CA PHE A 91 10.79 1.24 -13.01
C PHE A 91 10.60 2.73 -12.68
N GLY A 92 10.12 3.05 -11.48
CA GLY A 92 10.08 4.42 -10.97
C GLY A 92 11.47 5.04 -10.77
N VAL A 93 12.50 4.22 -10.51
CA VAL A 93 13.91 4.67 -10.51
C VAL A 93 14.33 5.12 -11.91
N THR A 94 14.01 4.32 -12.93
CA THR A 94 14.28 4.67 -14.33
C THR A 94 13.58 5.97 -14.72
N GLU A 95 12.30 6.12 -14.39
CA GLU A 95 11.55 7.35 -14.63
C GLU A 95 12.18 8.57 -13.95
N SER A 96 12.64 8.41 -12.70
CA SER A 96 13.25 9.49 -11.92
C SER A 96 14.57 10.00 -12.52
N LEU A 97 15.37 9.11 -13.12
CA LEU A 97 16.71 9.43 -13.64
C LEU A 97 16.71 9.79 -15.12
N LEU A 98 15.94 9.07 -15.95
CA LEU A 98 16.00 9.14 -17.41
C LEU A 98 14.68 9.62 -18.05
N GLY A 99 13.62 9.80 -17.26
CA GLY A 99 12.27 9.94 -17.79
C GLY A 99 11.66 8.61 -18.24
N TRP A 100 10.44 8.66 -18.75
CA TRP A 100 9.69 7.48 -19.15
C TRP A 100 10.09 6.96 -20.55
N ILE A 101 10.98 5.98 -20.59
CA ILE A 101 11.48 5.37 -21.84
C ILE A 101 10.84 4.00 -22.18
N LEU A 102 9.99 3.48 -21.30
CA LEU A 102 9.50 2.10 -21.34
C LEU A 102 8.27 1.90 -22.25
N GLY A 103 7.88 2.94 -22.97
CA GLY A 103 6.75 2.94 -23.89
C GLY A 103 5.38 2.98 -23.21
N ASN A 104 4.34 3.10 -24.04
CA ASN A 104 2.97 3.33 -23.58
C ASN A 104 2.34 2.12 -22.86
N PHE A 105 2.67 0.91 -23.31
CA PHE A 105 2.13 -0.32 -22.72
C PHE A 105 2.53 -0.46 -21.24
N LEU A 106 3.82 -0.33 -20.93
CA LEU A 106 4.30 -0.41 -19.56
C LEU A 106 3.81 0.77 -18.71
N CYS A 107 3.66 1.97 -19.29
CA CYS A 107 3.10 3.13 -18.58
C CYS A 107 1.71 2.81 -18.03
N LYS A 108 0.81 2.34 -18.90
CA LYS A 108 -0.55 1.94 -18.52
C LYS A 108 -0.57 0.84 -17.45
N ILE A 109 0.18 -0.25 -17.67
CA ILE A 109 0.15 -1.40 -16.76
C ILE A 109 0.77 -1.07 -15.39
N LEU A 110 1.91 -0.38 -15.34
CA LEU A 110 2.60 -0.06 -14.10
C LEU A 110 1.79 0.94 -13.25
N SER A 111 1.19 1.97 -13.88
CA SER A 111 0.26 2.87 -13.19
C SER A 111 -0.99 2.15 -12.67
N ALA A 112 -1.56 1.23 -13.46
CA ALA A 112 -2.73 0.46 -13.03
C ALA A 112 -2.41 -0.45 -11.83
N VAL A 113 -1.29 -1.17 -11.84
CA VAL A 113 -0.92 -2.05 -10.73
C VAL A 113 -0.65 -1.27 -9.44
N GLN A 114 -0.11 -0.05 -9.51
CA GLN A 114 0.01 0.84 -8.35
C GLN A 114 -1.35 1.13 -7.71
N LYS A 115 -2.36 1.46 -8.54
CA LYS A 115 -3.74 1.69 -8.07
C LYS A 115 -4.41 0.42 -7.56
N ILE A 116 -4.24 -0.71 -8.26
CA ILE A 116 -4.75 -2.02 -7.83
C ILE A 116 -4.19 -2.38 -6.47
N ASN A 117 -2.89 -2.19 -6.22
CA ASN A 117 -2.28 -2.45 -4.92
C ASN A 117 -2.98 -1.68 -3.81
N PHE A 118 -3.22 -0.38 -4.01
CA PHE A 118 -3.87 0.46 -3.02
C PHE A 118 -5.29 -0.01 -2.71
N TYR A 119 -6.13 -0.21 -3.74
CA TYR A 119 -7.50 -0.68 -3.57
C TYR A 119 -7.56 -2.07 -2.91
N CYS A 120 -6.77 -3.03 -3.43
CA CYS A 120 -6.68 -4.37 -2.87
C CYS A 120 -6.25 -4.33 -1.39
N SER A 121 -5.19 -3.59 -1.07
CA SER A 121 -4.65 -3.54 0.29
C SER A 121 -5.66 -2.95 1.27
N SER A 122 -6.31 -1.84 0.91
CA SER A 122 -7.31 -1.18 1.75
C SER A 122 -8.54 -2.06 1.98
N LEU A 123 -9.09 -2.65 0.91
CA LEU A 123 -10.25 -3.53 0.99
C LEU A 123 -9.94 -4.83 1.76
N LEU A 124 -8.77 -5.44 1.55
CA LEU A 124 -8.35 -6.63 2.29
C LEU A 124 -8.18 -6.34 3.78
N LEU A 125 -7.63 -5.20 4.16
CA LEU A 125 -7.58 -4.78 5.57
C LEU A 125 -8.99 -4.60 6.15
N GLY A 126 -9.94 -4.09 5.35
CA GLY A 126 -11.34 -3.97 5.76
C GLY A 126 -11.96 -5.35 6.00
N CYS A 127 -11.74 -6.29 5.09
CA CYS A 127 -12.14 -7.68 5.25
C CYS A 127 -11.50 -8.32 6.50
N ILE A 128 -10.23 -8.04 6.79
CA ILE A 128 -9.57 -8.48 8.03
C ILE A 128 -10.28 -7.92 9.27
N SER A 129 -10.64 -6.63 9.29
CA SER A 129 -11.36 -6.03 10.43
C SER A 129 -12.72 -6.68 10.67
N VAL A 130 -13.49 -6.95 9.60
CA VAL A 130 -14.80 -7.62 9.68
C VAL A 130 -14.62 -9.07 10.13
N ASP A 131 -13.62 -9.77 9.60
CA ASP A 131 -13.29 -11.14 10.00
C ASP A 131 -12.95 -11.25 11.49
N ARG A 132 -12.18 -10.29 12.02
CA ARG A 132 -11.87 -10.21 13.46
C ARG A 132 -13.11 -9.86 14.28
N TYR A 133 -13.94 -8.93 13.81
CA TYR A 133 -15.19 -8.55 14.46
C TYR A 133 -16.11 -9.76 14.62
N LEU A 134 -16.38 -10.49 13.53
CA LEU A 134 -17.22 -11.69 13.54
C LEU A 134 -16.66 -12.79 14.44
N ALA A 135 -15.33 -12.99 14.47
CA ALA A 135 -14.70 -13.98 15.33
C ALA A 135 -14.82 -13.65 16.83
N VAL A 136 -14.76 -12.36 17.19
CA VAL A 136 -14.76 -11.91 18.59
C VAL A 136 -16.17 -11.76 19.13
N VAL A 137 -17.03 -11.02 18.41
CA VAL A 137 -18.35 -10.58 18.88
C VAL A 137 -19.39 -11.70 18.75
N TYR A 138 -19.42 -12.39 17.61
CA TYR A 138 -20.43 -13.43 17.38
C TYR A 138 -19.95 -14.85 17.69
N ALA A 139 -18.64 -15.07 17.88
CA ALA A 139 -18.03 -16.35 18.29
C ALA A 139 -18.55 -17.62 17.57
N VAL A 140 -19.01 -17.50 16.31
CA VAL A 140 -19.85 -18.51 15.66
C VAL A 140 -19.04 -19.76 15.29
N HIS A 141 -19.23 -20.85 16.04
CA HIS A 141 -18.60 -22.15 15.77
C HIS A 141 -19.15 -22.83 14.51
N THR A 142 -20.45 -22.69 14.25
CA THR A 142 -21.15 -23.31 13.09
C THR A 142 -20.75 -22.71 11.74
N TYR A 143 -20.11 -21.53 11.73
CA TYR A 143 -19.70 -20.82 10.51
C TYR A 143 -18.35 -21.28 9.94
N ARG A 144 -17.57 -22.08 10.68
CA ARG A 144 -16.14 -22.30 10.40
C ARG A 144 -15.85 -22.95 9.03
N LYS A 145 -16.74 -23.81 8.52
CA LYS A 145 -16.60 -24.47 7.20
C LYS A 145 -17.11 -23.61 6.04
N ARG A 146 -18.29 -22.97 6.16
CA ARG A 146 -18.81 -21.99 5.16
C ARG A 146 -17.92 -20.76 5.02
N ARG A 147 -17.22 -20.37 6.10
CA ARG A 147 -16.26 -19.26 6.14
C ARG A 147 -15.06 -19.48 5.22
N ALA A 148 -14.58 -20.71 5.00
CA ALA A 148 -13.43 -20.94 4.13
C ALA A 148 -13.73 -20.64 2.65
N GLN A 149 -14.85 -21.15 2.13
CA GLN A 149 -15.30 -20.86 0.75
C GLN A 149 -15.65 -19.39 0.55
N SER A 150 -16.31 -18.78 1.53
CA SER A 150 -16.65 -17.36 1.50
C SER A 150 -15.41 -16.45 1.38
N VAL A 151 -14.26 -16.87 1.91
CA VAL A 151 -13.01 -16.07 1.88
C VAL A 151 -12.38 -16.05 0.50
N HIS A 152 -12.32 -17.19 -0.18
CA HIS A 152 -11.83 -17.22 -1.57
C HIS A 152 -12.70 -16.36 -2.49
N LEU A 153 -14.03 -16.44 -2.34
CA LEU A 153 -14.95 -15.58 -3.09
C LEU A 153 -14.75 -14.10 -2.75
N THR A 154 -14.57 -13.77 -1.48
CA THR A 154 -14.32 -12.39 -1.04
C THR A 154 -13.01 -11.85 -1.61
N CYS A 155 -11.93 -12.62 -1.56
CA CYS A 155 -10.66 -12.22 -2.16
C CYS A 155 -10.79 -12.03 -3.67
N ALA A 156 -11.44 -12.97 -4.37
CA ALA A 156 -11.69 -12.86 -5.81
C ALA A 156 -12.50 -11.60 -6.15
N ALA A 157 -13.53 -11.29 -5.36
CA ALA A 157 -14.30 -10.06 -5.50
C ALA A 157 -13.45 -8.81 -5.28
N VAL A 158 -12.59 -8.77 -4.26
CA VAL A 158 -11.68 -7.65 -4.01
C VAL A 158 -10.74 -7.41 -5.18
N TRP A 159 -10.15 -8.47 -5.75
CA TRP A 159 -9.30 -8.36 -6.94
C TRP A 159 -10.09 -7.85 -8.15
N PHE A 160 -11.27 -8.41 -8.39
CA PHE A 160 -12.14 -8.00 -9.49
C PHE A 160 -12.56 -6.53 -9.38
N PHE A 161 -13.03 -6.09 -8.21
CA PHE A 161 -13.41 -4.69 -7.99
C PHE A 161 -12.21 -3.74 -8.10
N SER A 162 -11.05 -4.14 -7.60
CA SER A 162 -9.84 -3.32 -7.72
C SER A 162 -9.42 -3.16 -9.18
N LEU A 163 -9.48 -4.23 -9.98
CA LEU A 163 -9.25 -4.17 -11.42
C LEU A 163 -10.27 -3.24 -12.11
N LEU A 164 -11.56 -3.42 -11.81
CA LEU A 164 -12.64 -2.63 -12.39
C LEU A 164 -12.47 -1.13 -12.12
N LEU A 165 -12.11 -0.76 -10.88
CA LEU A 165 -11.89 0.63 -10.50
C LEU A 165 -10.69 1.27 -11.20
N THR A 166 -9.75 0.48 -11.71
CA THR A 166 -8.54 0.94 -12.42
C THR A 166 -8.66 0.95 -13.94
N VAL A 167 -9.80 0.52 -14.48
CA VAL A 167 -10.06 0.58 -15.94
C VAL A 167 -9.88 1.99 -16.51
N PRO A 168 -10.37 3.07 -15.87
CA PRO A 168 -10.13 4.41 -16.38
C PRO A 168 -8.63 4.75 -16.48
N ASP A 169 -7.83 4.40 -15.46
CA ASP A 169 -6.38 4.61 -15.50
C ASP A 169 -5.74 3.86 -16.68
N LEU A 170 -6.17 2.63 -16.99
CA LEU A 170 -5.66 1.88 -18.16
C LEU A 170 -5.99 2.57 -19.50
N ILE A 171 -7.17 3.18 -19.60
CA ILE A 171 -7.63 3.84 -20.83
C ILE A 171 -6.92 5.19 -21.01
N PHE A 172 -6.92 6.03 -19.98
CA PHE A 172 -6.52 7.45 -20.09
C PHE A 172 -5.07 7.73 -19.72
N THR A 173 -4.34 6.79 -19.09
CA THR A 173 -2.90 6.99 -18.83
C THR A 173 -2.11 6.78 -20.10
N GLU A 174 -1.28 7.76 -20.46
CA GLU A 174 -0.44 7.71 -21.67
C GLU A 174 0.91 8.39 -21.45
N VAL A 175 1.84 8.13 -22.36
CA VAL A 175 3.16 8.78 -22.36
C VAL A 175 3.07 10.13 -23.08
N TRP A 176 3.51 11.18 -22.42
CA TRP A 176 3.52 12.56 -22.93
C TRP A 176 4.89 13.18 -22.76
N ASN A 177 5.26 14.10 -23.65
CA ASN A 177 6.47 14.90 -23.48
C ASN A 177 6.12 16.17 -22.72
N ASP A 178 6.78 16.38 -21.58
CA ASP A 178 6.73 17.64 -20.85
C ASP A 178 7.44 18.75 -21.66
N SER A 179 7.19 20.00 -21.29
CA SER A 179 7.81 21.25 -21.75
C SER A 179 9.35 21.19 -21.88
N SER A 180 10.02 20.31 -21.13
CA SER A 180 11.47 20.07 -21.20
C SER A 180 11.87 18.93 -22.15
N ASN A 181 11.01 18.50 -23.07
CA ASN A 181 11.19 17.32 -23.95
C ASN A 181 11.48 16.00 -23.20
N ARG A 182 11.08 15.91 -21.94
CA ARG A 182 11.17 14.67 -21.15
C ARG A 182 9.85 13.93 -21.20
N SER A 183 9.90 12.64 -21.56
CA SER A 183 8.71 11.79 -21.56
C SER A 183 8.30 11.45 -20.13
N VAL A 184 7.01 11.60 -19.82
CA VAL A 184 6.40 11.30 -18.53
C VAL A 184 5.16 10.43 -18.72
N CYS A 185 4.88 9.56 -17.77
CA CYS A 185 3.68 8.72 -17.76
C CYS A 185 2.59 9.41 -16.93
N HIS A 186 1.51 9.89 -17.58
CA HIS A 186 0.49 10.68 -16.87
C HIS A 186 -0.93 10.43 -17.41
N PHE A 187 -1.92 10.60 -16.53
CA PHE A 187 -3.35 10.53 -16.89
C PHE A 187 -3.74 11.72 -17.79
N GLN A 188 -4.17 11.42 -19.00
CA GLN A 188 -4.56 12.44 -19.98
C GLN A 188 -5.91 13.08 -19.61
N LYS A 189 -5.97 14.41 -19.65
CA LYS A 189 -7.17 15.21 -19.32
C LYS A 189 -7.76 15.92 -20.54
N VAL A 190 -7.61 15.35 -21.73
CA VAL A 190 -8.04 16.01 -22.95
C VAL A 190 -9.56 15.94 -23.08
N GLY A 191 -10.17 17.11 -23.26
CA GLY A 191 -11.62 17.27 -23.42
C GLY A 191 -12.43 17.07 -22.13
N ILE A 192 -13.72 17.36 -22.22
CA ILE A 192 -14.67 17.28 -21.10
C ILE A 192 -14.71 15.87 -20.51
N HIS A 193 -14.65 14.84 -21.36
CA HIS A 193 -14.69 13.45 -20.92
C HIS A 193 -13.45 13.05 -20.11
N GLY A 194 -12.25 13.45 -20.55
CA GLY A 194 -11.01 13.20 -19.81
C GLY A 194 -10.98 13.89 -18.45
N ASN A 195 -11.42 15.15 -18.38
CA ASN A 195 -11.47 15.88 -17.12
C ASN A 195 -12.48 15.28 -16.12
N ASN A 196 -13.68 14.94 -16.60
CA ASN A 196 -14.70 14.30 -15.78
C ASN A 196 -14.24 12.93 -15.27
N MET A 197 -13.58 12.14 -16.13
CA MET A 197 -13.07 10.83 -15.74
C MET A 197 -11.93 10.95 -14.72
N TRP A 198 -11.00 11.89 -14.94
CA TRP A 198 -9.94 12.18 -13.98
C TRP A 198 -10.50 12.55 -12.59
N LEU A 199 -11.52 13.39 -12.57
CA LEU A 199 -12.18 13.81 -11.33
C LEU A 199 -12.91 12.64 -10.67
N ALA A 200 -13.66 11.85 -11.44
CA ALA A 200 -14.37 10.67 -10.96
C ALA A 200 -13.40 9.64 -10.36
N THR A 201 -12.32 9.31 -11.06
CA THR A 201 -11.27 8.39 -10.58
C THR A 201 -10.65 8.91 -9.28
N ARG A 202 -10.39 10.22 -9.17
CA ARG A 202 -9.87 10.80 -7.92
C ARG A 202 -10.87 10.71 -6.76
N PHE A 203 -12.15 10.98 -6.98
CA PHE A 203 -13.16 10.82 -5.93
C PHE A 203 -13.33 9.36 -5.52
N LEU A 204 -13.36 8.42 -6.49
CA LEU A 204 -13.39 6.99 -6.21
C LEU A 204 -12.17 6.55 -5.38
N TYR A 205 -10.98 7.06 -5.73
CA TYR A 205 -9.75 6.78 -5.00
C TYR A 205 -9.82 7.23 -3.52
N HIS A 206 -10.45 8.38 -3.23
CA HIS A 206 -10.68 8.82 -1.86
C HIS A 206 -11.79 8.03 -1.16
N ILE A 207 -12.97 7.92 -1.79
CA ILE A 207 -14.16 7.39 -1.14
C ILE A 207 -14.02 5.88 -0.96
N VAL A 208 -13.78 5.15 -2.05
CA VAL A 208 -13.75 3.68 -2.05
C VAL A 208 -12.41 3.17 -1.53
N GLY A 209 -11.32 3.86 -1.87
CA GLY A 209 -9.98 3.43 -1.48
C GLY A 209 -9.58 3.82 -0.05
N PHE A 210 -10.05 4.95 0.47
CA PHE A 210 -9.60 5.47 1.77
C PHE A 210 -10.72 5.56 2.81
N PHE A 211 -11.76 6.35 2.57
CA PHE A 211 -12.78 6.64 3.60
C PHE A 211 -13.70 5.47 3.93
N LEU A 212 -14.17 4.72 2.92
CA LEU A 212 -15.06 3.57 3.13
C LEU A 212 -14.36 2.47 3.94
N PRO A 213 -13.15 2.00 3.59
CA PRO A 213 -12.43 1.00 4.38
C PRO A 213 -12.12 1.51 5.79
N LEU A 214 -11.69 2.78 5.92
CA LEU A 214 -11.45 3.39 7.23
C LEU A 214 -12.70 3.37 8.12
N LEU A 215 -13.85 3.76 7.58
CA LEU A 215 -15.13 3.76 8.31
C LEU A 215 -15.49 2.35 8.79
N VAL A 216 -15.42 1.36 7.90
CA VAL A 216 -15.71 -0.05 8.22
C VAL A 216 -14.80 -0.54 9.35
N MET A 217 -13.50 -0.26 9.25
CA MET A 217 -12.51 -0.69 10.25
C MET A 217 -12.72 0.02 11.59
N CYS A 218 -12.96 1.34 11.59
CA CYS A 218 -13.25 2.10 12.81
C CYS A 218 -14.47 1.56 13.54
N CYS A 219 -15.56 1.30 12.81
CA CYS A 219 -16.77 0.68 13.37
C CYS A 219 -16.47 -0.72 13.95
N CYS A 220 -15.77 -1.57 13.19
CA CYS A 220 -15.43 -2.92 13.61
C CYS A 220 -14.54 -2.92 14.86
N TYR A 221 -13.46 -2.12 14.88
CA TYR A 221 -12.54 -2.07 16.01
C TYR A 221 -13.15 -1.43 17.24
N THR A 222 -13.99 -0.40 17.07
CA THR A 222 -14.74 0.18 18.20
C THR A 222 -15.63 -0.88 18.85
N ALA A 223 -16.37 -1.66 18.05
CA ALA A 223 -17.20 -2.74 18.57
C ALA A 223 -16.36 -3.84 19.24
N ILE A 224 -15.24 -4.25 18.63
CA ILE A 224 -14.31 -5.24 19.21
C ILE A 224 -13.77 -4.75 20.57
N VAL A 225 -13.32 -3.50 20.66
CA VAL A 225 -12.77 -2.93 21.90
C VAL A 225 -13.83 -2.90 22.99
N ARG A 226 -15.06 -2.44 22.67
CA ARG A 226 -16.18 -2.46 23.63
C ARG A 226 -16.45 -3.86 24.17
N THR A 227 -16.54 -4.86 23.30
CA THR A 227 -16.74 -6.26 23.71
C THR A 227 -15.56 -6.80 24.51
N LEU A 228 -14.32 -6.44 24.17
CA LEU A 228 -13.12 -6.87 24.90
C LEU A 228 -13.02 -6.24 26.28
N CYS A 229 -13.40 -4.97 26.44
CA CYS A 229 -13.46 -4.29 27.74
C CYS A 229 -14.50 -4.93 28.66
N GLN A 230 -15.59 -5.47 28.11
CA GLN A 230 -16.63 -6.17 28.85
C GLN A 230 -16.29 -7.63 29.16
N SER A 231 -15.25 -8.22 28.54
CA SER A 231 -14.91 -9.65 28.69
C SER A 231 -13.56 -9.87 29.39
N LEU A 232 -13.52 -10.80 30.36
CA LEU A 232 -12.31 -11.21 31.09
C LEU A 232 -11.27 -12.01 30.26
N ARG A 233 -11.51 -12.23 28.95
CA ARG A 233 -10.68 -13.14 28.13
C ARG A 233 -9.45 -12.45 27.53
N LEU A 234 -8.32 -12.46 28.27
CA LEU A 234 -7.03 -11.85 27.88
C LEU A 234 -6.45 -12.34 26.53
N GLN A 235 -6.62 -13.61 26.16
CA GLN A 235 -5.92 -14.19 24.99
C GLN A 235 -6.34 -13.61 23.62
N ARG A 236 -7.55 -13.04 23.51
CA ARG A 236 -8.04 -12.45 22.24
C ARG A 236 -7.44 -11.06 21.95
N ARG A 237 -6.78 -10.42 22.93
CA ARG A 237 -6.24 -9.05 22.84
C ARG A 237 -5.04 -8.95 21.89
N LYS A 238 -4.17 -9.97 21.83
CA LYS A 238 -2.92 -9.92 21.05
C LYS A 238 -3.16 -9.89 19.52
N ALA A 239 -4.01 -10.77 19.00
CA ALA A 239 -4.31 -10.80 17.56
C ALA A 239 -5.10 -9.57 17.08
N VAL A 240 -5.99 -9.04 17.93
CA VAL A 240 -6.72 -7.79 17.67
C VAL A 240 -5.75 -6.60 17.64
N LYS A 241 -4.76 -6.56 18.56
CA LYS A 241 -3.73 -5.52 18.58
C LYS A 241 -2.93 -5.48 17.28
N VAL A 242 -2.50 -6.62 16.75
CA VAL A 242 -1.78 -6.68 15.45
C VAL A 242 -2.65 -6.11 14.34
N ALA A 243 -3.92 -6.51 14.25
CA ALA A 243 -4.82 -6.03 13.19
C ALA A 243 -5.06 -4.51 13.27
N ILE A 244 -5.23 -3.96 14.48
CA ILE A 244 -5.36 -2.50 14.70
C ILE A 244 -4.08 -1.78 14.29
N MET A 245 -2.90 -2.29 14.67
CA MET A 245 -1.62 -1.66 14.35
C MET A 245 -1.34 -1.64 12.85
N VAL A 246 -1.55 -2.76 12.17
CA VAL A 246 -1.37 -2.88 10.71
C VAL A 246 -2.30 -1.92 9.97
N THR A 247 -3.56 -1.87 10.39
CA THR A 247 -4.52 -0.91 9.85
C THR A 247 -4.09 0.54 10.10
N GLY A 248 -3.70 0.87 11.34
CA GLY A 248 -3.25 2.21 11.71
C GLY A 248 -2.06 2.66 10.87
N VAL A 249 -1.06 1.79 10.70
CA VAL A 249 0.10 2.09 9.86
C VAL A 249 -0.28 2.34 8.39
N PHE A 250 -1.18 1.53 7.83
CA PHE A 250 -1.66 1.76 6.46
C PHE A 250 -2.23 3.18 6.28
N PHE A 251 -3.15 3.59 7.14
CA PHE A 251 -3.74 4.94 7.04
C PHE A 251 -2.74 6.04 7.35
N LEU A 252 -1.88 5.87 8.35
CA LEU A 252 -0.85 6.87 8.67
C LEU A 252 0.10 7.11 7.49
N CYS A 253 0.47 6.05 6.76
CA CYS A 253 1.31 6.18 5.56
C CYS A 253 0.57 6.86 4.39
N TRP A 254 -0.71 6.54 4.18
CA TRP A 254 -1.48 7.04 3.02
C TRP A 254 -2.17 8.39 3.25
N SER A 255 -2.46 8.76 4.50
CA SER A 255 -3.12 10.02 4.87
C SER A 255 -2.46 11.26 4.26
N PRO A 256 -1.13 11.45 4.35
CA PRO A 256 -0.48 12.63 3.77
C PRO A 256 -0.72 12.77 2.27
N TYR A 257 -0.72 11.64 1.54
CA TYR A 257 -0.97 11.63 0.10
C TYR A 257 -2.41 12.02 -0.22
N HIS A 258 -3.38 11.47 0.51
CA HIS A 258 -4.79 11.83 0.33
C HIS A 258 -5.07 13.30 0.65
N VAL A 259 -4.41 13.86 1.66
CA VAL A 259 -4.53 15.31 1.93
C VAL A 259 -3.94 16.12 0.77
N ALA A 260 -2.74 15.78 0.30
CA ALA A 260 -2.08 16.50 -0.78
C ALA A 260 -2.87 16.42 -2.11
N ILE A 261 -3.39 15.23 -2.46
CA ILE A 261 -4.16 15.03 -3.68
C ILE A 261 -5.56 15.66 -3.61
N PHE A 262 -6.16 15.74 -2.42
CA PHE A 262 -7.39 16.48 -2.18
C PHE A 262 -7.18 17.99 -2.38
N LEU A 263 -6.13 18.57 -1.78
CA LEU A 263 -5.78 19.98 -1.96
C LEU A 263 -5.50 20.32 -3.43
N ASP A 264 -4.81 19.44 -4.16
CA ASP A 264 -4.57 19.61 -5.59
C ASP A 264 -5.86 19.55 -6.42
N THR A 265 -6.82 18.73 -6.00
CA THR A 265 -8.14 18.65 -6.65
C THR A 265 -8.94 19.91 -6.38
N MET A 266 -8.98 20.41 -5.15
CA MET A 266 -9.67 21.65 -4.79
C MET A 266 -9.12 22.86 -5.54
N ALA A 267 -7.80 22.97 -5.67
CA ALA A 267 -7.18 24.03 -6.45
C ALA A 267 -7.56 23.97 -7.95
N LYS A 268 -7.66 22.76 -8.51
CA LYS A 268 -8.08 22.55 -9.91
C LYS A 268 -9.56 22.81 -10.16
N LEU A 269 -10.37 22.79 -9.10
CA LEU A 269 -11.77 23.19 -9.12
C LEU A 269 -11.95 24.68 -8.77
N GLU A 270 -10.86 25.46 -8.81
CA GLU A 270 -10.86 26.91 -8.55
C GLU A 270 -11.38 27.30 -7.15
N ALA A 271 -11.36 26.38 -6.18
CA ALA A 271 -11.79 26.67 -4.81
C ALA A 271 -10.85 27.66 -4.09
N PHE A 272 -9.61 27.79 -4.56
CA PHE A 272 -8.64 28.80 -4.14
C PHE A 272 -7.58 29.02 -5.23
N VAL A 273 -6.99 30.22 -5.28
CA VAL A 273 -5.93 30.56 -6.23
C VAL A 273 -4.60 29.97 -5.77
N LYS A 274 -3.90 29.25 -6.67
CA LYS A 274 -2.53 28.79 -6.46
C LYS A 274 -1.54 29.76 -7.11
N ASP A 275 -0.60 30.28 -6.32
CA ASP A 275 0.61 30.90 -6.85
C ASP A 275 1.57 29.82 -7.41
N CYS A 276 2.46 30.19 -8.34
CA CYS A 276 3.45 29.28 -8.94
C CYS A 276 4.31 28.51 -7.91
N THR A 277 4.67 29.18 -6.82
CA THR A 277 5.42 28.56 -5.71
C THR A 277 4.61 27.46 -5.04
N MET A 278 3.32 27.69 -4.82
CA MET A 278 2.42 26.70 -4.20
C MET A 278 2.20 25.50 -5.12
N ASP A 279 2.15 25.69 -6.43
CA ASP A 279 1.96 24.57 -7.36
C ASP A 279 3.20 23.65 -7.42
N SER A 280 4.40 24.23 -7.51
CA SER A 280 5.67 23.48 -7.46
C SER A 280 5.84 22.73 -6.13
N GLN A 281 5.53 23.39 -5.01
CA GLN A 281 5.58 22.78 -3.67
C GLN A 281 4.56 21.65 -3.53
N LEU A 282 3.34 21.83 -4.05
CA LEU A 282 2.30 20.81 -3.96
C LEU A 282 2.63 19.58 -4.81
N SER A 283 3.14 19.78 -6.03
CA SER A 283 3.60 18.67 -6.88
C SER A 283 4.70 17.84 -6.20
N THR A 284 5.68 18.53 -5.59
CA THR A 284 6.72 17.86 -4.79
C THR A 284 6.14 17.17 -3.54
N THR A 285 5.16 17.79 -2.88
CA THR A 285 4.49 17.21 -1.71
C THR A 285 3.73 15.93 -2.07
N ILE A 286 2.98 15.93 -3.19
CA ILE A 286 2.27 14.73 -3.67
C ILE A 286 3.25 13.59 -3.90
N MET A 287 4.36 13.85 -4.60
CA MET A 287 5.40 12.84 -4.85
C MET A 287 5.99 12.29 -3.54
N VAL A 288 6.41 13.15 -2.61
CA VAL A 288 7.00 12.73 -1.34
C VAL A 288 6.00 11.94 -0.49
N THR A 289 4.76 12.40 -0.42
CA THR A 289 3.71 11.74 0.36
C THR A 289 3.26 10.41 -0.25
N GLU A 290 3.32 10.26 -1.58
CA GLU A 290 3.09 8.98 -2.25
C GLU A 290 4.17 7.95 -1.88
N VAL A 291 5.44 8.38 -1.86
CA VAL A 291 6.58 7.55 -1.42
C VAL A 291 6.39 7.11 0.03
N ILE A 292 5.94 8.01 0.92
CA ILE A 292 5.57 7.67 2.30
C ILE A 292 4.45 6.61 2.29
N GLY A 293 3.46 6.73 1.40
CA GLY A 293 2.43 5.71 1.18
C GLY A 293 3.00 4.32 0.87
N TYR A 294 4.01 4.22 -0.01
CA TYR A 294 4.64 2.94 -0.36
C TYR A 294 5.37 2.27 0.80
N THR A 295 5.85 3.02 1.79
CA THR A 295 6.52 2.44 2.96
C THR A 295 5.64 1.49 3.76
N HIS A 296 4.31 1.59 3.63
CA HIS A 296 3.37 0.66 4.28
C HIS A 296 3.65 -0.81 3.91
N CYS A 297 4.10 -1.07 2.68
CA CYS A 297 4.43 -2.43 2.22
C CYS A 297 5.59 -3.05 3.02
N CYS A 298 6.53 -2.24 3.50
CA CYS A 298 7.67 -2.68 4.32
C CYS A 298 7.26 -2.88 5.78
N LEU A 299 6.39 -2.00 6.29
CA LEU A 299 6.01 -1.99 7.70
C LEU A 299 5.13 -3.19 8.08
N ASN A 300 4.34 -3.72 7.14
CA ASN A 300 3.47 -4.87 7.38
C ASN A 300 4.24 -6.13 7.87
N PRO A 301 5.23 -6.68 7.13
CA PRO A 301 6.08 -7.78 7.61
C PRO A 301 6.80 -7.50 8.93
N ILE A 302 7.31 -6.27 9.10
CA ILE A 302 7.99 -5.83 10.33
C ILE A 302 7.03 -5.97 11.53
N LEU A 303 5.81 -5.45 11.40
CA LEU A 303 4.78 -5.59 12.45
C LEU A 303 4.45 -7.07 12.74
N TYR A 304 4.37 -7.92 11.72
CA TYR A 304 4.14 -9.35 11.92
C TYR A 304 5.29 -10.02 12.67
N ALA A 305 6.55 -9.68 12.36
CA ALA A 305 7.73 -10.24 13.02
C ALA A 305 7.85 -9.84 14.50
N PHE A 306 7.58 -8.57 14.82
CA PHE A 306 7.73 -8.05 16.18
C PHE A 306 6.51 -8.29 17.08
N VAL A 307 5.29 -8.21 16.54
CA VAL A 307 4.05 -8.26 17.33
C VAL A 307 3.32 -9.62 17.17
N GLY A 308 3.50 -10.29 16.04
CA GLY A 308 2.84 -11.56 15.71
C GLY A 308 3.53 -12.78 16.32
N VAL A 309 3.03 -13.26 17.46
CA VAL A 309 3.57 -14.44 18.16
C VAL A 309 3.62 -15.69 17.28
N LYS A 310 2.51 -15.99 16.58
CA LYS A 310 2.41 -17.16 15.70
C LYS A 310 3.40 -17.05 14.55
N PHE A 311 3.41 -15.89 13.88
CA PHE A 311 4.30 -15.60 12.76
C PHE A 311 5.77 -15.77 13.15
N ARG A 312 6.18 -15.23 14.30
CA ARG A 312 7.55 -15.38 14.79
C ARG A 312 7.91 -16.84 15.09
N ASN A 313 7.01 -17.61 15.68
CA ASN A 313 7.25 -19.02 15.95
C ASN A 313 7.43 -19.82 14.66
N ASP A 314 6.62 -19.54 13.64
CA ASP A 314 6.71 -20.19 12.33
C ASP A 314 7.97 -19.75 11.57
N LEU A 315 8.37 -18.48 11.67
CA LEU A 315 9.65 -17.97 11.14
C LEU A 315 10.84 -18.69 11.78
N CYS A 316 10.86 -18.83 13.11
CA CYS A 316 11.96 -19.49 13.79
C CYS A 316 12.07 -20.99 13.42
N ARG A 317 10.93 -21.65 13.16
CA ARG A 317 10.92 -23.03 12.64
C ARG A 317 11.54 -23.12 11.24
N ILE A 318 11.22 -22.19 10.34
CA ILE A 318 11.82 -22.16 9.00
C ILE A 318 13.32 -21.88 9.07
N LEU A 319 13.75 -20.92 9.88
CA LEU A 319 15.17 -20.62 10.07
C LEU A 319 15.95 -21.81 10.65
N ARG A 320 15.31 -22.62 11.51
CA ARG A 320 15.87 -23.91 11.95
C ARG A 320 15.94 -24.91 10.80
N ASP A 321 14.87 -25.09 10.03
CA ASP A 321 14.83 -26.03 8.91
C ASP A 321 15.85 -25.67 7.81
N LEU A 322 16.21 -24.38 7.69
CA LEU A 322 17.28 -23.86 6.82
C LEU A 322 18.69 -23.96 7.43
N GLY A 323 18.83 -24.46 8.66
CA GLY A 323 20.11 -24.58 9.36
C GLY A 323 20.68 -23.26 9.93
N CYS A 324 19.93 -22.16 9.87
CA CYS A 324 20.36 -20.84 10.36
C CYS A 324 20.22 -20.66 11.88
N LEU A 325 19.49 -21.54 12.58
CA LEU A 325 19.27 -21.47 14.03
C LEU A 325 19.59 -22.82 14.69
N SER A 326 20.37 -22.77 15.78
CA SER A 326 20.57 -23.92 16.66
C SER A 326 19.31 -24.22 17.48
N GLN A 327 19.11 -25.48 17.86
CA GLN A 327 17.98 -25.93 18.68
C GLN A 327 17.96 -25.26 20.06
N ALA A 328 19.12 -24.93 20.63
CA ALA A 328 19.25 -24.21 21.90
C ALA A 328 18.74 -22.77 21.80
N THR A 329 19.14 -22.04 20.75
CA THR A 329 18.70 -20.65 20.50
C THR A 329 17.20 -20.56 20.25
N LEU A 330 16.62 -21.55 19.54
CA LEU A 330 15.18 -21.63 19.31
C LEU A 330 14.40 -21.82 20.63
N GLN A 331 14.90 -22.68 21.52
CA GLN A 331 14.26 -22.97 22.80
C GLN A 331 14.35 -21.78 23.76
N GLU A 332 15.42 -21.01 23.70
CA GLU A 332 15.58 -19.75 24.45
C GLU A 332 14.60 -18.66 23.96
N ILE A 333 14.52 -18.42 22.65
CA ILE A 333 13.60 -17.42 22.07
C ILE A 333 12.13 -17.78 22.36
N LEU A 334 11.76 -19.06 22.24
CA LEU A 334 10.41 -19.53 22.53
C LEU A 334 10.13 -19.58 24.04
N GLY A 335 11.13 -19.91 24.87
CA GLY A 335 11.05 -20.04 26.33
C GLY A 335 10.95 -18.69 27.06
N VAL A 336 11.78 -17.70 26.67
CA VAL A 336 11.70 -16.32 27.16
C VAL A 336 10.32 -15.73 26.87
N TYR A 337 9.76 -16.03 25.70
CA TYR A 337 8.42 -15.57 25.36
C TYR A 337 7.31 -16.25 26.16
N ARG A 338 7.47 -17.52 26.52
CA ARG A 338 6.53 -18.25 27.40
C ARG A 338 6.49 -17.61 28.79
N ARG A 339 7.66 -17.24 29.35
CA ARG A 339 7.77 -16.49 30.61
C ARG A 339 7.15 -15.09 30.53
N GLY A 340 7.34 -14.36 29.43
CA GLY A 340 6.72 -13.04 29.22
C GLY A 340 5.19 -13.06 28.98
N SER A 341 4.58 -14.25 28.83
CA SER A 341 3.13 -14.42 28.67
C SER A 341 2.46 -15.10 29.87
N GLY A 342 3.21 -15.44 30.92
CA GLY A 342 2.76 -16.14 32.12
C GLY A 342 3.11 -15.41 33.40
N GLY A 343 2.96 -14.08 33.43
CA GLY A 343 3.05 -13.30 34.65
C GLY A 343 1.76 -13.36 35.47
N GLU A 344 1.41 -14.55 35.94
CA GLU A 344 0.55 -14.76 37.11
C GLU A 344 0.85 -16.17 37.64
N SER A 345 1.30 -16.21 38.88
CA SER A 345 2.10 -17.25 39.49
C SER A 345 1.49 -18.65 39.46
N GLU A 346 2.33 -19.63 39.13
CA GLU A 346 2.16 -21.02 39.59
C GLU A 346 2.32 -21.04 41.11
N THR A 347 1.21 -21.10 41.85
CA THR A 347 1.21 -21.75 43.16
C THR A 347 0.88 -23.22 42.96
N ASN A 348 1.88 -24.06 43.24
CA ASN A 348 1.78 -25.50 43.41
C ASN A 348 0.55 -25.88 44.22
N THR A 349 -0.34 -26.71 43.66
CA THR A 349 -0.96 -27.78 44.44
C THR A 349 -1.39 -28.92 43.51
N SER A 350 -0.62 -30.00 43.59
CA SER A 350 -1.03 -31.37 43.28
C SER A 350 -2.35 -31.73 43.98
N ILE A 351 -3.27 -32.39 43.27
CA ILE A 351 -4.33 -33.32 43.75
C ILE A 351 -5.03 -33.82 42.45
N SER A 352 -4.68 -34.99 41.90
CA SER A 352 -5.23 -36.33 42.18
C SER A 352 -6.75 -36.47 41.99
N THR A 353 -7.14 -37.37 41.08
CA THR A 353 -8.39 -38.18 41.05
C THR A 353 -9.73 -37.45 40.85
N PHE A 354 -10.32 -37.52 39.65
CA PHE A 354 -11.34 -38.50 39.22
C PHE A 354 -11.77 -38.20 37.78
#